data_AF-A0A1G2CIQ3-F1
#
_entry.id   AF-A0A1G2CIQ3-F1
#
_cell.length_a   1.000
_cell.length_b   1.000
_cell.length_c   1.000
_cell.angle_alpha   90.00
_cell.angle_beta   90.00
_cell.angle_gamma   90.00
#
_symmetry.space_group_name_H-M   'P 1'
#
loop_
_entity.id
_entity.type
_entity.pdbx_description
1 polymer ?
#
loop_
_entity_poly.entity_id
_entity_poly.type
_entity_poly.pdbx_seq_one_letter_code
_entity_poly.pdbx_strand_id
1 'polypeptide(L)'
;MEKGQKDNILRKKLERLASKMAKMALVAGRARGKARIIDIFLLDDAEMKRLKKRFLPREKGPANVLSFSEPKGWPRPKEEPEKLGEVYLNTDLTGSKMDKLIPLLLHGVLHLLGYDHKKKNDRIKMEKLEKEIMKQISNV
;
A
#
# COMPACT_ATOMS: atom_id res chain seq x y z
N MET A 1 -12.44 -13.29 22.56
CA MET A 1 -11.37 -12.46 21.97
C MET A 1 -11.95 -11.10 21.63
N GLU A 2 -11.59 -10.08 22.40
CA GLU A 2 -12.04 -8.70 22.22
C GLU A 2 -11.60 -8.13 20.86
N LYS A 3 -12.40 -7.20 20.32
CA LYS A 3 -12.18 -6.53 19.03
C LYS A 3 -10.74 -5.99 18.90
N GLY A 4 -10.22 -5.37 19.97
CA GLY A 4 -8.86 -4.81 20.00
C GLY A 4 -7.72 -5.83 19.83
N GLN A 5 -7.90 -7.08 20.28
CA GLN A 5 -6.86 -8.11 20.15
C GLN A 5 -6.76 -8.64 18.71
N LYS A 6 -7.91 -8.80 18.03
CA LYS A 6 -7.96 -9.21 16.61
C LYS A 6 -7.38 -8.13 15.70
N ASP A 7 -7.68 -6.86 15.98
CA ASP A 7 -7.16 -5.72 15.22
C ASP A 7 -5.64 -5.62 15.33
N ASN A 8 -5.06 -5.89 16.50
CA ASN A 8 -3.61 -5.89 16.70
C ASN A 8 -2.91 -7.02 15.91
N ILE A 9 -3.50 -8.21 15.86
CA ILE A 9 -2.96 -9.34 15.07
C ILE A 9 -2.98 -9.00 13.58
N LEU A 10 -4.10 -8.44 13.10
CA LEU A 10 -4.25 -8.02 11.71
C LEU A 10 -3.18 -6.97 11.34
N ARG A 11 -3.02 -5.93 12.15
CA ARG A 11 -2.03 -4.86 11.95
C ARG A 11 -0.61 -5.41 11.85
N LYS A 12 -0.17 -6.21 12.82
CA LYS A 12 1.17 -6.82 12.81
C LYS A 12 1.41 -7.70 11.59
N LYS A 13 0.39 -8.42 11.12
CA LYS A 13 0.50 -9.25 9.92
C LYS A 13 0.64 -8.40 8.66
N LEU A 14 -0.16 -7.34 8.52
CA LEU A 14 -0.06 -6.41 7.39
C LEU A 14 1.26 -5.66 7.36
N GLU A 15 1.77 -5.23 8.52
CA GLU A 15 3.08 -4.57 8.64
C GLU A 15 4.21 -5.46 8.12
N ARG A 16 4.26 -6.72 8.57
CA ARG A 16 5.25 -7.71 8.11
C ARG A 16 5.17 -7.95 6.60
N LEU A 17 3.95 -8.06 6.07
CA LEU A 17 3.71 -8.28 4.65
C LEU A 17 4.11 -7.06 3.82
N ALA A 18 3.74 -5.85 4.25
CA ALA A 18 4.13 -4.61 3.59
C ALA A 18 5.65 -4.47 3.49
N SER A 19 6.36 -4.71 4.60
CA SER A 19 7.83 -4.67 4.64
C SER A 19 8.44 -5.66 3.65
N LYS A 20 7.92 -6.90 3.60
CA LYS A 20 8.37 -7.94 2.67
C LYS A 20 8.08 -7.57 1.20
N MET A 21 6.87 -7.11 0.89
CA MET A 21 6.45 -6.65 -0.44
C MET A 21 7.32 -5.49 -0.93
N ALA A 22 7.51 -4.47 -0.10
CA ALA A 22 8.33 -3.31 -0.42
C ALA A 22 9.76 -3.74 -0.72
N LYS A 23 10.35 -4.60 0.12
CA LYS A 23 11.71 -5.14 -0.11
C LYS A 23 11.80 -5.89 -1.44
N MET A 24 10.84 -6.75 -1.76
CA MET A 24 10.82 -7.49 -3.03
C MET A 24 10.69 -6.54 -4.23
N ALA A 25 9.79 -5.56 -4.17
CA ALA A 25 9.59 -4.58 -5.23
C ALA A 25 10.84 -3.70 -5.46
N LEU A 26 11.55 -3.32 -4.40
CA LEU A 26 12.82 -2.58 -4.49
C LEU A 26 13.92 -3.40 -5.17
N VAL A 27 14.07 -4.68 -4.79
CA VAL A 27 15.04 -5.59 -5.40
C VAL A 27 14.73 -5.80 -6.88
N ALA A 28 13.46 -6.05 -7.23
CA ALA A 28 13.02 -6.22 -8.61
C ALA A 28 13.26 -4.95 -9.46
N GLY A 29 13.00 -3.78 -8.88
CA GLY A 29 13.25 -2.47 -9.49
C GLY A 29 14.72 -2.05 -9.51
N ARG A 30 15.65 -2.88 -9.00
CA ARG A 30 17.09 -2.56 -8.83
C ARG A 30 17.35 -1.26 -8.05
N ALA A 31 16.39 -0.85 -7.21
CA ALA A 31 16.52 0.33 -6.39
C ALA A 31 17.40 0.01 -5.17
N ARG A 32 18.48 0.78 -4.99
CA ARG A 32 19.32 0.77 -3.79
C ARG A 32 19.15 2.10 -3.07
N GLY A 33 19.23 2.12 -1.74
CA GLY A 33 19.08 3.37 -1.00
C GLY A 33 18.94 3.20 0.50
N LYS A 34 18.63 4.32 1.15
CA LYS A 34 18.37 4.41 2.60
C LYS A 34 17.08 3.68 2.99
N ALA A 35 16.89 3.50 4.29
CA ALA A 35 15.63 3.04 4.85
C ALA A 35 14.47 3.93 4.34
N ARG A 36 13.30 3.30 4.15
CA ARG A 36 12.08 3.94 3.66
C ARG A 36 10.92 3.66 4.59
N ILE A 37 10.05 4.64 4.77
CA ILE A 37 8.86 4.55 5.62
C ILE A 37 7.60 4.59 4.74
N ILE A 38 6.65 3.71 5.04
CA ILE A 38 5.30 3.72 4.48
C ILE A 38 4.34 3.65 5.66
N ASP A 39 3.37 4.55 5.70
CA ASP A 39 2.29 4.49 6.69
C ASP A 39 1.11 3.71 6.12
N ILE A 40 0.53 2.82 6.92
CA ILE A 40 -0.60 1.98 6.51
C ILE A 40 -1.75 2.19 7.48
N PHE A 41 -2.89 2.57 6.92
CA PHE A 41 -4.12 2.85 7.66
C PHE A 41 -5.21 1.87 7.27
N LEU A 42 -5.93 1.39 8.28
CA LEU A 42 -7.15 0.60 8.11
C LEU A 42 -8.32 1.51 8.41
N LEU A 43 -9.19 1.72 7.42
CA LEU A 43 -10.33 2.63 7.52
C LEU A 43 -11.63 1.89 7.29
N ASP A 44 -12.68 2.33 7.97
CA ASP A 44 -14.04 1.96 7.62
C ASP A 44 -14.50 2.64 6.30
N ASP A 45 -15.63 2.21 5.75
CA ASP A 45 -16.11 2.76 4.47
C ASP A 45 -16.48 4.26 4.57
N ALA A 46 -16.93 4.72 5.74
CA ALA A 46 -17.29 6.12 5.94
C ALA A 46 -16.06 7.02 5.97
N GLU A 47 -14.99 6.62 6.66
CA GLU A 47 -13.67 7.24 6.67
C GLU A 47 -13.06 7.29 5.27
N MET A 48 -13.11 6.16 4.54
CA MET A 48 -12.57 6.07 3.19
C MET A 48 -13.31 7.01 2.22
N LYS A 49 -14.64 7.08 2.30
CA LYS A 49 -15.46 8.03 1.52
C LYS A 49 -15.13 9.48 1.84
N ARG A 50 -14.97 9.82 3.13
CA ARG A 50 -14.56 11.19 3.55
C ARG A 50 -13.19 11.54 2.99
N LEU A 51 -12.22 10.65 3.10
CA LEU A 51 -10.86 10.84 2.59
C LEU A 51 -10.86 11.03 1.07
N LYS A 52 -11.54 10.14 0.33
CA LYS A 52 -11.67 10.24 -1.13
C LYS A 52 -12.31 11.55 -1.56
N LYS A 53 -13.41 11.95 -0.93
CA LYS A 53 -14.10 13.22 -1.25
C LYS A 53 -13.19 14.43 -1.04
N ARG A 54 -12.37 14.41 0.00
CA ARG A 54 -11.46 15.52 0.34
C ARG A 54 -10.29 15.65 -0.63
N PHE A 55 -9.64 14.54 -0.98
CA PHE A 55 -8.37 14.57 -1.71
C PHE A 55 -8.48 14.18 -3.19
N LEU A 56 -9.54 13.46 -3.58
CA LEU A 56 -9.79 12.97 -4.94
C LEU A 56 -11.24 13.24 -5.39
N PRO A 57 -11.72 14.50 -5.38
CA PRO A 57 -13.12 14.83 -5.62
C PRO A 57 -13.64 14.49 -7.03
N ARG A 58 -12.74 14.23 -7.99
CA ARG A 58 -13.06 13.87 -9.37
C ARG A 58 -13.18 12.36 -9.59
N GLU A 59 -12.66 11.55 -8.66
CA GLU A 59 -12.68 10.09 -8.76
C GLU A 59 -14.06 9.54 -8.36
N LYS A 60 -14.68 8.74 -9.22
CA LYS A 60 -16.03 8.19 -9.00
C LYS A 60 -16.00 6.82 -8.31
N GLY A 61 -17.12 6.42 -7.70
CA GLY A 61 -17.31 5.10 -7.07
C GLY A 61 -16.68 4.94 -5.67
N PRO A 62 -16.86 3.79 -5.01
CA PRO A 62 -16.13 3.45 -3.78
C PRO A 62 -14.64 3.24 -4.05
N ALA A 63 -13.81 3.23 -3.01
CA ALA A 63 -12.39 2.88 -3.10
C ALA A 63 -12.04 1.81 -2.06
N ASN A 64 -11.40 0.73 -2.51
CA ASN A 64 -10.93 -0.34 -1.64
C ASN A 64 -9.53 -0.03 -1.09
N VAL A 65 -8.75 0.73 -1.85
CA VAL A 65 -7.42 1.22 -1.51
C VAL A 65 -7.25 2.65 -2.01
N LEU A 66 -6.55 3.47 -1.24
CA LEU A 66 -6.00 4.75 -1.68
C LEU A 66 -4.51 4.80 -1.35
N SER A 67 -3.73 5.48 -2.17
CA SER A 67 -2.30 5.66 -1.92
C SER A 67 -1.87 7.07 -2.28
N PHE A 68 -1.19 7.73 -1.35
CA PHE A 68 -0.76 9.11 -1.48
C PHE A 68 0.75 9.15 -1.30
N SER A 69 1.47 9.46 -2.38
CA SER A 69 2.92 9.61 -2.32
C SER A 69 3.31 10.88 -1.58
N GLU A 70 4.38 10.80 -0.79
CA GLU A 70 5.02 11.97 -0.21
C GLU A 70 5.49 12.92 -1.35
N PRO A 71 5.22 14.23 -1.27
CA PRO A 71 5.72 15.18 -2.26
C PRO A 71 7.24 15.13 -2.36
N LYS A 72 7.75 15.12 -3.60
CA LYS A 72 9.20 15.19 -3.84
C LYS A 72 9.75 16.52 -3.31
N GLY A 73 10.89 16.45 -2.63
CA GLY A 73 11.56 17.64 -2.11
C GLY A 73 10.99 18.19 -0.81
N TRP A 74 10.09 17.44 -0.14
CA TRP A 74 9.67 17.79 1.21
C TRP A 74 10.89 17.89 2.14
N PRO A 75 11.06 19.02 2.88
CA PRO A 75 12.21 19.19 3.77
C PRO A 75 12.25 18.08 4.82
N ARG A 76 13.38 17.38 4.89
CA ARG A 76 13.64 16.37 5.93
C ARG A 76 15.12 16.37 6.31
N PRO A 77 15.48 16.03 7.56
CA PRO A 77 16.86 15.74 7.93
C PRO A 77 17.46 14.65 7.02
N LYS A 78 18.75 14.75 6.70
CA LYS A 78 19.40 13.79 5.79
C LYS A 78 19.52 12.40 6.41
N GLU A 79 19.51 12.34 7.74
CA GLU A 79 19.68 11.16 8.57
C GLU A 79 18.37 10.38 8.71
N GLU A 80 17.22 11.03 8.45
CA GLU A 80 15.92 10.37 8.55
C GLU A 80 15.63 9.49 7.32
N PRO A 81 14.94 8.34 7.54
CA PRO A 81 14.43 7.53 6.45
C PRO A 81 13.56 8.34 5.48
N GLU A 82 13.58 7.95 4.21
CA GLU A 82 12.70 8.55 3.21
C GLU A 82 11.26 8.06 3.42
N LYS A 83 10.32 8.96 3.78
CA LYS A 83 8.89 8.65 3.75
C LYS A 83 8.42 8.58 2.31
N LEU A 84 7.88 7.43 1.90
CA LEU A 84 7.32 7.21 0.57
C LEU A 84 5.88 7.71 0.47
N GLY A 85 5.16 7.72 1.60
CA GLY A 85 3.77 8.14 1.68
C GLY A 85 2.91 7.14 2.43
N GLU A 86 1.63 7.10 2.07
CA GLU A 86 0.57 6.53 2.88
C GLU A 86 -0.34 5.61 2.05
N VAL A 87 -0.69 4.44 2.60
CA VAL A 87 -1.65 3.48 2.03
C VAL A 87 -2.84 3.34 2.96
N TYR A 88 -4.04 3.55 2.43
CA TYR A 88 -5.30 3.39 3.16
C TYR A 88 -6.05 2.18 2.60
N LEU A 89 -6.50 1.27 3.47
CA LEU A 89 -7.23 0.06 3.09
C LEU A 89 -8.63 0.07 3.72
N ASN A 90 -9.65 -0.16 2.90
CA ASN A 90 -11.04 -0.20 3.36
C ASN A 90 -11.36 -1.58 3.96
N THR A 91 -11.52 -1.65 5.28
CA THR A 91 -11.78 -2.91 5.98
C THR A 91 -13.20 -3.44 5.78
N ASP A 92 -14.18 -2.56 5.58
CA ASP A 92 -15.58 -2.97 5.39
C ASP A 92 -15.79 -3.64 4.03
N LEU A 93 -15.26 -3.03 2.96
CA LEU A 93 -15.37 -3.60 1.60
C LEU A 93 -14.55 -4.89 1.44
N THR A 94 -13.49 -5.05 2.22
CA THR A 94 -12.68 -6.28 2.25
C THR A 94 -13.18 -7.31 3.25
N GLY A 95 -14.11 -6.95 4.13
CA GLY A 95 -14.53 -7.77 5.28
C GLY A 95 -13.35 -8.14 6.20
N SER A 96 -12.31 -7.29 6.23
CA SER A 96 -11.03 -7.54 6.92
C SER A 96 -10.35 -8.87 6.55
N LYS A 97 -10.64 -9.41 5.37
CA LYS A 97 -10.07 -10.69 4.93
C LYS A 97 -8.69 -10.50 4.29
N MET A 98 -7.71 -11.27 4.76
CA MET A 98 -6.31 -11.15 4.34
C MET A 98 -6.11 -11.38 2.83
N ASP A 99 -6.79 -12.36 2.25
CA ASP A 99 -6.77 -12.68 0.81
C ASP A 99 -7.21 -11.49 -0.06
N LYS A 100 -8.07 -10.61 0.47
CA LYS A 100 -8.47 -9.36 -0.18
C LYS A 100 -7.55 -8.18 0.14
N LEU A 101 -7.03 -8.09 1.36
CA LEU A 101 -6.18 -6.98 1.80
C LEU A 101 -4.76 -7.04 1.21
N ILE A 102 -4.19 -8.24 1.08
CA ILE A 102 -2.82 -8.45 0.57
C ILE A 102 -2.62 -7.87 -0.84
N PRO A 103 -3.45 -8.19 -1.86
CA PRO A 103 -3.25 -7.63 -3.20
C PRO A 103 -3.44 -6.12 -3.23
N LEU A 104 -4.38 -5.57 -2.43
CA LEU A 104 -4.59 -4.13 -2.32
C LEU A 104 -3.41 -3.40 -1.66
N LEU A 105 -2.84 -3.99 -0.61
CA LEU A 105 -1.65 -3.48 0.05
C LEU A 105 -0.46 -3.46 -0.92
N LEU A 106 -0.26 -4.56 -1.66
CA LEU A 106 0.78 -4.63 -2.68
C LEU A 106 0.59 -3.55 -3.75
N HIS A 107 -0.64 -3.41 -4.25
CA HIS A 107 -0.99 -2.40 -5.24
C HIS A 107 -0.65 -0.99 -4.76
N GLY A 108 -1.04 -0.65 -3.53
CA GLY A 108 -0.73 0.65 -2.93
C GLY A 108 0.76 0.89 -2.72
N VAL A 109 1.50 -0.11 -2.23
CA VAL A 109 2.96 -0.04 -2.08
C VAL A 109 3.66 0.18 -3.42
N LEU A 110 3.23 -0.49 -4.48
CA LEU A 110 3.80 -0.31 -5.82
C LEU A 110 3.55 1.11 -6.35
N HIS A 111 2.36 1.68 -6.09
CA HIS A 111 2.11 3.10 -6.40
C HIS A 111 3.05 4.04 -5.66
N LEU A 112 3.30 3.81 -4.36
CA LEU A 112 4.27 4.60 -3.59
C LEU A 112 5.71 4.47 -4.10
N LEU A 113 6.05 3.34 -4.74
CA LEU A 113 7.35 3.12 -5.38
C LEU A 113 7.44 3.69 -6.81
N GLY A 114 6.37 4.32 -7.30
CA GLY A 114 6.34 4.98 -8.61
C GLY A 114 5.88 4.10 -9.77
N TYR A 115 5.35 2.90 -9.50
CA TYR A 115 4.64 2.13 -10.52
C TYR A 115 3.24 2.72 -10.74
N ASP A 116 2.78 2.73 -11.98
CA ASP A 116 1.44 3.19 -12.35
C ASP A 116 0.83 2.24 -13.40
N HIS A 117 -0.47 2.27 -13.57
CA HIS A 117 -1.21 1.42 -14.50
C HIS A 117 -2.10 2.22 -15.47
N LYS A 118 -1.93 3.54 -15.56
CA LYS A 118 -2.66 4.41 -16.50
C LYS A 118 -2.38 4.10 -17.97
N LYS A 119 -1.14 3.75 -18.31
CA LYS A 119 -0.72 3.40 -19.68
C LYS A 119 -0.55 1.89 -19.82
N LYS A 120 -0.84 1.35 -21.00
CA LYS A 120 -0.76 -0.10 -21.28
C LYS A 120 0.57 -0.72 -20.86
N ASN A 121 1.70 -0.11 -21.23
CA ASN A 121 3.02 -0.66 -20.92
C ASN A 121 3.35 -0.60 -19.42
N ASP A 122 2.92 0.46 -18.74
CA ASP A 122 3.15 0.62 -17.29
C ASP A 122 2.29 -0.37 -16.51
N ARG A 123 1.02 -0.53 -16.93
CA ARG A 123 0.12 -1.57 -16.41
C ARG A 123 0.70 -2.97 -16.54
N ILE A 124 1.22 -3.34 -17.71
CA ILE A 124 1.83 -4.67 -17.91
C ILE A 124 3.01 -4.89 -16.98
N LYS A 125 3.87 -3.88 -16.79
CA LYS A 125 5.01 -3.96 -15.86
C LYS A 125 4.53 -4.13 -14.41
N MET A 126 3.55 -3.33 -13.99
CA MET A 126 3.01 -3.36 -12.65
C MET A 126 2.31 -4.70 -12.36
N GLU A 127 1.42 -5.15 -13.25
CA GLU A 127 0.72 -6.45 -13.11
C GLU A 127 1.69 -7.64 -13.07
N LYS A 128 2.77 -7.59 -13.87
CA LYS A 128 3.81 -8.62 -13.82
C LYS A 128 4.48 -8.66 -12.45
N LEU A 129 4.85 -7.50 -11.91
CA LEU A 129 5.49 -7.39 -10.61
C LEU A 129 4.53 -7.81 -9.48
N GLU A 130 3.26 -7.44 -9.56
CA GLU A 130 2.22 -7.88 -8.64
C GLU A 130 2.16 -9.42 -8.59
N LYS A 131 2.09 -10.07 -9.75
CA LYS A 131 2.07 -11.55 -9.85
C LYS A 131 3.33 -12.19 -9.27
N GLU A 132 4.50 -11.66 -9.59
CA GLU A 132 5.79 -12.17 -9.11
C GLU A 132 5.90 -12.10 -7.57
N ILE A 133 5.53 -10.96 -6.99
CA ILE A 133 5.58 -10.75 -5.53
C ILE A 133 4.51 -11.59 -4.83
N MET A 134 3.29 -11.64 -5.37
CA MET A 134 2.21 -12.47 -4.79
C MET A 134 2.62 -13.94 -4.72
N LYS A 135 3.23 -14.48 -5.78
CA LYS A 135 3.72 -15.88 -5.79
C LYS A 135 4.73 -16.16 -4.68
N GLN A 136 5.59 -15.19 -4.35
CA GLN A 136 6.59 -15.36 -3.29
C GLN A 136 6.01 -15.21 -1.88
N ILE A 137 4.93 -14.44 -1.73
CA ILE A 137 4.28 -14.20 -0.44
C ILE A 137 3.30 -15.33 -0.08
N SER A 138 2.69 -15.97 -1.07
CA SER A 138 1.82 -17.13 -0.84
C SER A 138 2.58 -18.38 -0.36
N ASN A 139 3.90 -18.41 -0.47
CA ASN A 139 4.76 -19.51 -0.01
C ASN A 139 5.29 -19.31 1.43
N VAL A 140 4.61 -18.49 2.24
CA VAL A 140 5.05 -18.00 3.57
C VAL A 140 3.91 -18.12 4.55
#